data_AF-A0A7L4TSU0-F1
#
_entry.id   AF-A0A7L4TSU0-F1
#
_cell.length_a   1.000
_cell.length_b   1.000
_cell.length_c   1.000
_cell.angle_alpha   90.00
_cell.angle_beta   90.00
_cell.angle_gamma   90.00
#
_symmetry.space_group_name_H-M   'P 1'
#
loop_
_entity.id
_entity.type
_entity.pdbx_description
1 polymer ?
#
loop_
_entity_poly.entity_id
_entity_poly.type
_entity_poly.pdbx_seq_one_letter_code
_entity_poly.pdbx_strand_id
1 'polypeptide(L)'
;AVLNGDEEMVTKLLAAHQENRIIEGHAAGLDETALNTYLTAGIRNDHEAVRASEATMRTARGMYVLMREGTAAKDMEALIGTVTPYNARRYVFATDDKHLDELIEEGSIDASVRKAIKLGMDPVQAVQLASLNAA
;
A
#
# COMPACT_ATOMS: atom_id res chain seq x y z
N ALA A 1 -12.14 -6.65 -13.25
CA ALA A 1 -11.76 -8.05 -13.51
C ALA A 1 -12.18 -8.96 -12.36
N VAL A 2 -11.58 -8.82 -11.16
CA VAL A 2 -11.85 -9.70 -9.99
C VAL A 2 -13.34 -9.76 -9.62
N LEU A 3 -14.00 -8.60 -9.45
CA LEU A 3 -15.43 -8.54 -9.07
C LEU A 3 -16.35 -9.27 -10.05
N ASN A 4 -15.99 -9.27 -11.34
CA ASN A 4 -16.80 -9.86 -12.39
C ASN A 4 -16.50 -11.36 -12.59
N GLY A 5 -15.57 -11.94 -11.82
CA GLY A 5 -15.15 -13.32 -12.00
C GLY A 5 -14.53 -13.59 -13.38
N ASP A 6 -13.83 -12.60 -13.94
CA ASP A 6 -13.17 -12.71 -15.24
C ASP A 6 -12.24 -13.94 -15.27
N GLU A 7 -12.41 -14.82 -16.26
CA GLU A 7 -11.79 -16.14 -16.29
C GLU A 7 -10.26 -16.07 -16.30
N GLU A 8 -9.68 -15.14 -17.06
CA GLU A 8 -8.24 -14.95 -17.12
C GLU A 8 -7.70 -14.45 -15.77
N MET A 9 -8.40 -13.49 -15.14
CA MET A 9 -8.03 -12.99 -13.82
C MET A 9 -8.11 -14.08 -12.75
N VAL A 10 -9.20 -14.85 -12.71
CA VAL A 10 -9.37 -15.95 -11.75
C VAL A 10 -8.27 -16.99 -11.95
N THR A 11 -7.91 -17.31 -13.20
CA THR A 11 -6.82 -18.24 -13.51
C THR A 11 -5.48 -17.75 -12.93
N LYS A 12 -5.15 -16.47 -13.07
CA LYS A 12 -3.94 -15.86 -12.49
C LYS A 12 -3.93 -15.95 -10.96
N LEU A 13 -5.07 -15.63 -10.33
CA LEU A 13 -5.20 -15.68 -8.87
C LEU A 13 -5.05 -17.11 -8.33
N LEU A 14 -5.67 -18.10 -9.00
CA LEU A 14 -5.55 -19.50 -8.63
C LEU A 14 -4.12 -20.01 -8.78
N ALA A 15 -3.42 -19.64 -9.87
CA ALA A 15 -2.03 -20.02 -10.07
C ALA A 15 -1.12 -19.45 -8.97
N ALA A 16 -1.30 -18.18 -8.60
CA ALA A 16 -0.56 -17.56 -7.50
C ALA A 16 -0.85 -18.27 -6.16
N HIS A 17 -2.11 -18.64 -5.91
CA HIS A 17 -2.51 -19.35 -4.70
C HIS A 17 -1.90 -20.74 -4.60
N GLN A 18 -1.93 -21.52 -5.69
CA GLN A 18 -1.34 -22.88 -5.75
C GLN A 18 0.16 -22.87 -5.45
N GLU A 19 0.85 -21.81 -5.86
CA GLU A 19 2.29 -21.63 -5.66
C GLU A 19 2.63 -20.89 -4.35
N ASN A 20 1.65 -20.66 -3.46
CA ASN A 20 1.80 -19.89 -2.23
C ASN A 20 2.49 -18.53 -2.42
N ARG A 21 2.18 -17.84 -3.54
CA ARG A 21 2.72 -16.52 -3.85
C ARG A 21 1.85 -15.41 -3.26
N ILE A 22 2.49 -14.28 -2.99
CA ILE A 22 1.79 -13.06 -2.59
C ILE A 22 1.04 -12.50 -3.80
N ILE A 23 -0.20 -12.06 -3.58
CA ILE A 23 -1.03 -11.40 -4.59
C ILE A 23 -1.15 -9.93 -4.21
N GLU A 24 -0.48 -9.08 -5.00
CA GLU A 24 -0.50 -7.63 -4.82
C GLU A 24 -1.78 -7.03 -5.43
N GLY A 25 -2.35 -6.03 -4.75
CA GLY A 25 -3.56 -5.35 -5.21
C GLY A 25 -3.29 -4.02 -5.90
N HIS A 26 -4.20 -3.68 -6.80
CA HIS A 26 -4.35 -2.34 -7.39
C HIS A 26 -5.85 -2.00 -7.34
N ALA A 27 -6.24 -1.19 -6.38
CA ALA A 27 -7.63 -0.95 -5.98
C ALA A 27 -8.06 0.52 -6.11
N ALA A 28 -7.53 1.21 -7.13
CA ALA A 28 -7.88 2.59 -7.44
C ALA A 28 -9.40 2.77 -7.58
N GLY A 29 -9.96 3.68 -6.78
CA GLY A 29 -11.39 4.01 -6.81
C GLY A 29 -12.34 2.88 -6.39
N LEU A 30 -11.82 1.75 -5.88
CA LEU A 30 -12.68 0.66 -5.42
C LEU A 30 -13.40 1.03 -4.12
N ASP A 31 -14.68 0.67 -4.09
CA ASP A 31 -15.52 0.82 -2.90
C ASP A 31 -15.35 -0.35 -1.92
N GLU A 32 -16.10 -0.27 -0.83
CA GLU A 32 -16.12 -1.26 0.23
C GLU A 32 -16.48 -2.68 -0.24
N THR A 33 -17.42 -2.79 -1.19
CA THR A 33 -17.88 -4.08 -1.71
C THR A 33 -16.80 -4.71 -2.56
N ALA A 34 -16.20 -3.93 -3.46
CA ALA A 34 -15.11 -4.39 -4.32
C ALA A 34 -13.87 -4.79 -3.51
N LEU A 35 -13.52 -4.06 -2.44
CA LEU A 35 -12.43 -4.42 -1.54
C LEU A 35 -12.69 -5.74 -0.80
N ASN A 36 -13.93 -5.97 -0.36
CA ASN A 36 -14.31 -7.25 0.25
C ASN A 36 -14.16 -8.42 -0.75
N THR A 37 -14.48 -8.20 -2.02
CA THR A 37 -14.24 -9.19 -3.07
C THR A 37 -12.76 -9.45 -3.30
N TYR A 38 -11.93 -8.40 -3.35
CA TYR A 38 -10.46 -8.53 -3.42
C TYR A 38 -9.91 -9.38 -2.28
N LEU A 39 -10.34 -9.11 -1.05
CA LEU A 39 -9.96 -9.89 0.12
C LEU A 39 -10.44 -11.35 0.03
N THR A 40 -11.65 -11.59 -0.44
CA THR A 40 -12.15 -12.97 -0.62
C THR A 40 -11.29 -13.73 -1.65
N ALA A 41 -10.79 -13.02 -2.66
CA ALA A 41 -9.90 -13.57 -3.69
C ALA A 41 -8.42 -13.71 -3.26
N GLY A 42 -8.08 -13.40 -2.01
CA GLY A 42 -6.73 -13.55 -1.48
C GLY A 42 -5.80 -12.35 -1.68
N ILE A 43 -6.30 -11.25 -2.24
CA ILE A 43 -5.55 -9.99 -2.36
C ILE A 43 -5.53 -9.32 -0.97
N ARG A 44 -4.34 -8.95 -0.48
CA ARG A 44 -4.15 -8.53 0.93
C ARG A 44 -3.56 -7.14 1.09
N ASN A 45 -3.18 -6.48 0.00
CA ASN A 45 -2.59 -5.15 0.04
C ASN A 45 -3.09 -4.29 -1.12
N ASP A 46 -2.78 -3.00 -1.06
CA ASP A 46 -3.05 -2.04 -2.13
C ASP A 46 -2.12 -0.83 -2.01
N HIS A 47 -1.70 -0.27 -3.15
CA HIS A 47 -0.92 0.98 -3.25
C HIS A 47 -1.74 2.17 -3.78
N GLU A 48 -3.03 2.00 -4.07
CA GLU A 48 -3.86 3.01 -4.75
C GLU A 48 -4.77 3.86 -3.82
N ALA A 49 -4.55 3.84 -2.51
CA ALA A 49 -5.23 4.77 -1.62
C ALA A 49 -4.67 6.19 -1.82
N VAL A 50 -5.54 7.17 -2.10
CA VAL A 50 -5.12 8.57 -2.26
C VAL A 50 -5.78 9.51 -1.23
N ARG A 51 -6.66 8.97 -0.38
CA ARG A 51 -7.34 9.71 0.71
C ARG A 51 -7.24 8.97 2.03
N ALA A 52 -7.26 9.72 3.14
CA ALA A 52 -7.30 9.17 4.49
C ALA A 52 -8.46 8.17 4.71
N SER A 53 -9.64 8.45 4.15
CA SER A 53 -10.80 7.56 4.21
C SER A 53 -10.55 6.23 3.51
N GLU A 54 -9.85 6.25 2.38
CA GLU A 54 -9.52 5.07 1.58
C GLU A 54 -8.48 4.18 2.28
N ALA A 55 -7.46 4.78 2.91
CA ALA A 55 -6.49 4.04 3.73
C ALA A 55 -7.15 3.45 4.99
N THR A 56 -8.03 4.19 5.65
CA THR A 56 -8.78 3.70 6.81
C THR A 56 -9.70 2.54 6.42
N MET A 57 -10.39 2.64 5.29
CA MET A 57 -11.27 1.58 4.76
C MET A 57 -10.51 0.27 4.51
N ARG A 58 -9.29 0.34 3.98
CA ARG A 58 -8.40 -0.81 3.72
C ARG A 58 -7.88 -1.42 5.02
N THR A 59 -7.32 -0.60 5.91
CA THR A 59 -6.74 -1.10 7.16
C THR A 59 -7.80 -1.66 8.11
N ALA A 60 -9.02 -1.10 8.12
CA ALA A 60 -10.15 -1.65 8.87
C ALA A 60 -10.54 -3.07 8.41
N ARG A 61 -10.19 -3.46 7.18
CA ARG A 61 -10.40 -4.81 6.62
C ARG A 61 -9.16 -5.70 6.71
N GLY A 62 -8.12 -5.23 7.41
CA GLY A 62 -6.87 -5.96 7.59
C GLY A 62 -5.94 -5.93 6.38
N MET A 63 -6.23 -5.12 5.35
CA MET A 63 -5.31 -4.93 4.23
C MET A 63 -4.08 -4.14 4.64
N TYR A 64 -2.97 -4.38 3.95
CA TYR A 64 -1.81 -3.49 3.97
C TYR A 64 -2.04 -2.32 3.02
N VAL A 65 -1.65 -1.12 3.45
CA VAL A 65 -1.62 0.10 2.65
C VAL A 65 -0.17 0.41 2.33
N LEU A 66 0.17 0.37 1.05
CA LEU A 66 1.47 0.76 0.52
C LEU A 66 1.38 2.25 0.16
N MET A 67 1.91 3.12 1.01
CA MET A 67 1.83 4.57 0.80
C MET A 67 2.87 4.99 -0.23
N ARG A 68 2.39 5.51 -1.37
CA ARG A 68 3.25 5.92 -2.48
C ARG A 68 3.88 7.29 -2.26
N GLU A 69 5.16 7.37 -2.57
CA GLU A 69 5.93 8.61 -2.73
C GLU A 69 6.86 8.48 -3.94
N GLY A 70 6.23 8.32 -5.09
CA GLY A 70 6.86 8.28 -6.41
C GLY A 70 6.78 9.61 -7.15
N THR A 71 7.20 9.59 -8.41
CA THR A 71 7.10 10.77 -9.28
C THR A 71 5.65 11.06 -9.66
N ALA A 72 4.92 10.04 -10.09
CA ALA A 72 3.54 10.19 -10.56
C ALA A 72 2.51 10.27 -9.42
N ALA A 73 2.83 9.70 -8.25
CA ALA A 73 1.93 9.61 -7.12
C ALA A 73 2.65 9.97 -5.81
N LYS A 74 2.21 11.04 -5.14
CA LYS A 74 2.77 11.56 -3.88
C LYS A 74 1.72 11.53 -2.77
N ASP A 75 1.25 10.33 -2.44
CA ASP A 75 0.08 10.10 -1.58
C ASP A 75 0.41 10.17 -0.09
N MET A 76 1.68 9.96 0.32
CA MET A 76 2.04 9.83 1.74
C MET A 76 1.49 10.93 2.64
N GLU A 77 1.53 12.20 2.20
CA GLU A 77 1.10 13.32 3.03
C GLU A 77 -0.41 13.26 3.35
N ALA A 78 -1.22 12.76 2.42
CA ALA A 78 -2.65 12.56 2.64
C ALA A 78 -2.96 11.35 3.52
N LEU A 79 -2.06 10.36 3.57
CA LEU A 79 -2.30 9.08 4.24
C LEU A 79 -1.66 8.97 5.62
N ILE A 80 -0.53 9.63 5.85
CA ILE A 80 0.32 9.39 7.04
C ILE A 80 -0.40 9.68 8.36
N GLY A 81 -1.34 10.63 8.37
CA GLY A 81 -2.17 10.94 9.53
C GLY A 81 -3.13 9.83 9.94
N THR A 82 -3.32 8.79 9.10
CA THR A 82 -4.13 7.61 9.42
C THR A 82 -3.35 6.52 10.17
N VAL A 83 -2.02 6.68 10.27
CA VAL A 83 -1.15 5.75 11.01
C VAL A 83 -1.27 6.03 12.51
N THR A 84 -1.48 4.97 13.28
CA THR A 84 -1.58 4.96 14.73
C THR A 84 -0.70 3.82 15.28
N PRO A 85 -0.30 3.86 16.56
CA PRO A 85 0.43 2.75 17.17
C PRO A 85 -0.26 1.37 17.03
N TYR A 86 -1.60 1.34 16.92
CA TYR A 86 -2.38 0.11 16.84
C TYR A 86 -2.51 -0.47 15.43
N ASN A 87 -2.43 0.36 14.38
CA ASN A 87 -2.57 -0.07 12.99
C ASN A 87 -1.27 0.08 12.18
N ALA A 88 -0.19 0.63 12.76
CA ALA A 88 1.07 0.88 12.06
C ALA A 88 1.62 -0.36 11.35
N ARG A 89 1.36 -1.57 11.87
CA ARG A 89 1.72 -2.85 11.23
C ARG A 89 1.07 -3.12 9.87
N ARG A 90 0.10 -2.32 9.46
CA ARG A 90 -0.61 -2.41 8.16
C ARG A 90 -0.14 -1.37 7.16
N TYR A 91 0.85 -0.55 7.48
CA TYR A 91 1.37 0.47 6.57
C TYR A 91 2.78 0.11 6.13
N VAL A 92 3.07 0.34 4.85
CA VAL A 92 4.39 0.15 4.24
C VAL A 92 4.66 1.35 3.34
N PHE A 93 5.90 1.80 3.22
CA PHE A 93 6.27 2.80 2.22
C PHE A 93 6.51 2.14 0.87
N ALA A 94 6.08 2.80 -0.21
CA ALA A 94 6.34 2.40 -1.57
C ALA A 94 6.69 3.64 -2.41
N THR A 95 7.49 3.47 -3.46
CA THR A 95 7.63 4.51 -4.48
C THR A 95 6.61 4.35 -5.59
N ASP A 96 6.18 3.11 -5.88
CA ASP A 96 5.64 2.77 -7.20
C ASP A 96 6.70 3.20 -8.25
N ASP A 97 6.36 4.07 -9.18
CA ASP A 97 7.31 4.62 -10.15
C ASP A 97 8.05 5.88 -9.66
N LYS A 98 9.37 5.92 -9.84
CA LYS A 98 10.20 7.11 -9.62
C LYS A 98 11.16 7.36 -10.79
N HIS A 99 11.22 8.59 -11.27
CA HIS A 99 12.18 8.99 -12.30
C HIS A 99 13.61 9.02 -11.75
N LEU A 100 14.60 8.83 -12.63
CA LEU A 100 16.00 8.67 -12.24
C LEU A 100 16.59 9.93 -11.62
N ASP A 101 16.23 11.10 -12.14
CA ASP A 101 16.62 12.40 -11.61
C ASP A 101 16.07 12.60 -10.18
N GLU A 102 14.77 12.40 -9.96
CA GLU A 102 14.19 12.47 -8.61
C GLU A 102 14.75 11.41 -7.66
N LEU A 103 15.05 10.19 -8.15
CA LEU A 103 15.66 9.15 -7.33
C LEU A 103 17.07 9.56 -6.87
N ILE A 104 17.87 10.19 -7.74
CA ILE A 104 19.22 10.68 -7.42
C ILE A 104 19.15 11.85 -6.43
N GLU A 105 18.22 12.78 -6.63
CA GLU A 105 18.12 14.01 -5.83
C GLU A 105 17.48 13.76 -4.45
N GLU A 106 16.40 12.98 -4.42
CA GLU A 106 15.57 12.81 -3.21
C GLU A 106 15.83 11.51 -2.47
N GLY A 107 16.26 10.45 -3.18
CA GLY A 107 16.33 9.09 -2.66
C GLY A 107 15.05 8.27 -2.91
N SER A 108 15.01 7.06 -2.33
CA SER A 108 13.95 6.07 -2.49
C SER A 108 13.10 5.98 -1.20
N ILE A 109 12.97 4.79 -0.61
CA ILE A 109 12.28 4.57 0.66
C ILE A 109 12.92 5.38 1.81
N ASP A 110 14.23 5.66 1.76
CA ASP A 110 14.89 6.55 2.73
C ASP A 110 14.31 7.97 2.68
N ALA A 111 13.91 8.46 1.51
CA ALA A 111 13.22 9.73 1.33
C ALA A 111 11.86 9.72 2.03
N SER A 112 11.12 8.61 1.89
CA SER A 112 9.83 8.40 2.57
C SER A 112 9.99 8.41 4.09
N VAL A 113 11.02 7.78 4.63
CA VAL A 113 11.35 7.81 6.06
C VAL A 113 11.64 9.23 6.54
N ARG A 114 12.49 9.98 5.82
CA ARG A 114 12.78 11.40 6.14
C ARG A 114 11.52 12.26 6.10
N LYS A 115 10.67 12.08 5.08
CA LYS A 115 9.40 12.79 4.93
C LYS A 115 8.45 12.48 6.09
N ALA A 116 8.31 11.21 6.46
CA ALA A 116 7.46 10.79 7.57
C ALA A 116 7.87 11.43 8.90
N ILE A 117 9.18 11.45 9.20
CA ILE A 117 9.72 12.09 10.40
C ILE A 117 9.47 13.61 10.36
N LYS A 118 9.67 14.25 9.21
CA LYS A 118 9.39 15.68 9.01
C LYS A 118 7.90 16.02 9.23
N LEU A 119 7.00 15.10 8.91
CA LEU A 119 5.56 15.21 9.14
C LEU A 119 5.13 14.83 10.57
N GLY A 120 6.08 14.53 11.46
CA GLY A 120 5.85 14.33 12.89
C GLY A 120 5.70 12.87 13.34
N MET A 121 5.97 11.89 12.46
CA MET A 121 6.00 10.48 12.86
C MET A 121 7.22 10.19 13.74
N ASP A 122 7.05 9.35 14.76
CA ASP A 122 8.16 8.83 15.55
C ASP A 122 9.21 8.13 14.65
N PRO A 123 10.51 8.45 14.78
CA PRO A 123 11.54 7.86 13.92
C PRO A 123 11.63 6.34 13.95
N VAL A 124 11.36 5.71 15.10
CA VAL A 124 11.38 4.24 15.21
C VAL A 124 10.20 3.64 14.46
N GLN A 125 9.01 4.25 14.57
CA GLN A 125 7.84 3.85 13.79
C GLN A 125 8.07 4.06 12.28
N ALA A 126 8.68 5.17 11.86
CA ALA A 126 9.00 5.40 10.46
C ALA A 126 9.94 4.32 9.91
N VAL A 127 11.00 3.95 10.65
CA VAL A 127 11.88 2.83 10.27
C VAL A 127 11.13 1.50 10.25
N GLN A 128 10.21 1.26 11.18
CA GLN A 128 9.38 0.05 11.20
C GLN A 128 8.55 -0.09 9.91
N LEU A 129 7.90 0.98 9.46
CA LEU A 129 7.13 1.01 8.21
C LEU A 129 8.00 0.73 6.97
N ALA A 130 9.26 1.17 7.01
CA ALA A 130 10.22 1.00 5.92
C ALA A 130 10.95 -0.37 5.92
N SER A 131 10.77 -1.19 6.96
CA SER A 131 11.54 -2.43 7.15
C SER A 131 10.66 -3.58 7.63
N LEU A 132 10.44 -3.69 8.93
CA LEU A 132 9.75 -4.80 9.58
C LEU A 132 8.35 -5.08 9.00
N ASN A 133 7.65 -4.05 8.53
CA ASN A 133 6.32 -4.23 7.94
C ASN A 133 6.36 -4.81 6.52
N ALA A 134 7.48 -4.67 5.81
CA ALA A 134 7.70 -5.18 4.46
C ALA A 134 8.40 -6.56 4.43
N ALA A 135 8.85 -7.07 5.59
CA ALA A 135 9.63 -8.30 5.74
C ALA A 135 8.78 -9.58 5.76
#